data_AF-A0A228QK96-F1
#
_entry.id   AF-A0A228QK96-F1
#
_cell.length_a   1.000
_cell.length_b   1.000
_cell.length_c   1.000
_cell.angle_alpha   90.00
_cell.angle_beta   90.00
_cell.angle_gamma   90.00
#
_symmetry.space_group_name_H-M   'P 1'
#
loop_
_entity.id
_entity.type
_entity.pdbx_description
1 polymer ?
#
loop_
_entity_poly.entity_id
_entity_poly.type
_entity_poly.pdbx_seq_one_letter_code
_entity_poly.pdbx_strand_id
1 'polypeptide(L)'
;MSDTHRPWPIAPRPFLEEAFGSWLGRIAARYQTSVDLIWESGTGVAMPSLTKAGWILFPPVPSPALSRLSRVARLNDGILSMIQTPHEWVFDQKYLVYCFRCLVLNDADVTASRWKREWLDPSADYCRVHHSLLETVPQSIFARAPNFEAALRAISRYRCPPLRLSKTLR
;
A
#
# COMPACT_ATOMS: atom_id res chain seq x y z
N MET A 1 -32.07 -12.07 -0.81
CA MET A 1 -31.33 -11.25 -1.79
C MET A 1 -29.92 -11.81 -1.89
N SER A 2 -29.61 -12.54 -2.97
CA SER A 2 -28.30 -13.17 -3.18
C SER A 2 -27.30 -12.11 -3.62
N ASP A 3 -26.65 -11.45 -2.67
CA ASP A 3 -25.56 -10.51 -2.91
C ASP A 3 -24.29 -11.28 -3.31
N THR A 4 -24.32 -11.77 -4.56
CA THR A 4 -23.20 -12.46 -5.19
C THR A 4 -22.24 -11.42 -5.74
N HIS A 5 -21.49 -10.77 -4.83
CA HIS A 5 -20.28 -10.07 -5.22
C HIS A 5 -19.42 -11.04 -6.02
N ARG A 6 -19.35 -10.83 -7.34
CA ARG A 6 -18.57 -11.68 -8.24
C ARG A 6 -17.11 -11.60 -7.81
N PRO A 7 -16.39 -12.73 -7.75
CA PRO A 7 -14.97 -12.70 -7.47
C PRO A 7 -14.23 -11.83 -8.48
N TRP A 8 -13.22 -11.11 -8.00
CA TRP A 8 -12.32 -10.36 -8.87
C TRP A 8 -11.62 -11.31 -9.85
N PRO A 9 -11.64 -11.03 -11.16
CA PRO A 9 -10.89 -11.82 -12.14
C PRO A 9 -9.39 -11.90 -11.84
N ILE A 10 -8.81 -10.85 -11.26
CA ILE A 10 -7.39 -10.73 -10.95
C ILE A 10 -7.28 -10.16 -9.53
N ALA A 11 -6.84 -10.99 -8.59
CA ALA A 11 -6.50 -10.55 -7.23
C ALA A 11 -5.14 -11.15 -6.85
N PRO A 12 -4.03 -10.37 -6.92
CA PRO A 12 -2.74 -10.86 -6.45
C PRO A 12 -2.85 -11.31 -4.99
N ARG A 13 -2.20 -12.43 -4.66
CA ARG A 13 -2.09 -12.84 -3.26
C ARG A 13 -1.26 -11.80 -2.49
N PRO A 14 -1.67 -11.46 -1.25
CA PRO A 14 -0.81 -10.67 -0.38
C PRO A 14 0.46 -11.42 -0.02
N PHE A 15 1.55 -10.69 0.19
CA PHE A 15 2.72 -11.27 0.86
C PHE A 15 2.55 -11.24 2.37
N LEU A 16 3.18 -12.18 3.09
CA LEU A 16 3.02 -12.30 4.54
C LEU A 16 3.42 -11.03 5.31
N GLU A 17 4.47 -10.36 4.87
CA GLU A 17 5.00 -9.14 5.47
C GLU A 17 4.42 -7.86 4.85
N GLU A 18 3.51 -7.96 3.88
CA GLU A 18 2.94 -6.80 3.20
C GLU A 18 1.97 -6.02 4.10
N ALA A 19 1.89 -4.70 3.91
CA ALA A 19 0.83 -3.90 4.52
C ALA A 19 -0.50 -4.07 3.77
N PHE A 20 -1.63 -4.14 4.48
CA PHE A 20 -2.96 -4.25 3.87
C PHE A 20 -3.20 -3.20 2.78
N GLY A 21 -2.84 -1.93 3.05
CA GLY A 21 -2.93 -0.85 2.09
C GLY A 21 -2.11 -1.08 0.82
N SER A 22 -0.90 -1.64 0.95
CA SER A 22 -0.06 -2.02 -0.19
C SER A 22 -0.71 -3.08 -1.05
N TRP A 23 -1.25 -4.14 -0.43
CA TRP A 23 -1.95 -5.20 -1.15
C TRP A 23 -3.16 -4.66 -1.92
N LEU A 24 -3.99 -3.83 -1.28
CA LEU A 24 -5.14 -3.20 -1.92
C LEU A 24 -4.72 -2.27 -3.07
N GLY A 25 -3.64 -1.51 -2.87
CA GLY A 25 -3.00 -0.69 -3.90
C GLY A 25 -2.50 -1.47 -5.10
N ARG A 26 -1.97 -2.69 -4.91
CA ARG A 26 -1.55 -3.57 -6.00
C ARG A 26 -2.74 -4.11 -6.78
N ILE A 27 -3.82 -4.49 -6.11
CA ILE A 27 -5.06 -4.86 -6.80
C ILE A 27 -5.53 -3.70 -7.67
N ALA A 28 -5.61 -2.49 -7.11
CA ALA A 28 -6.01 -1.30 -7.86
C ALA A 28 -5.10 -1.03 -9.08
N ALA A 29 -3.80 -1.27 -8.96
CA ALA A 29 -2.88 -1.18 -10.08
C ALA A 29 -3.17 -2.23 -11.18
N ARG A 30 -3.50 -3.48 -10.83
CA ARG A 30 -3.89 -4.52 -11.80
C ARG A 30 -5.13 -4.17 -12.61
N TYR A 31 -6.03 -3.40 -12.01
CA TYR A 31 -7.24 -2.90 -12.65
C TYR A 31 -7.10 -1.49 -13.24
N GLN A 32 -5.92 -0.87 -13.13
CA GLN A 32 -5.66 0.51 -13.56
C GLN A 32 -6.67 1.52 -12.99
N THR A 33 -7.11 1.29 -11.75
CA THR A 33 -8.13 2.09 -11.08
C THR A 33 -7.61 2.59 -9.72
N SER A 34 -8.48 3.24 -8.95
CA SER A 34 -8.16 3.76 -7.63
C SER A 34 -8.47 2.78 -6.50
N VAL A 35 -7.78 2.93 -5.37
CA VAL A 35 -7.95 2.08 -4.18
C VAL A 35 -9.35 2.19 -3.58
N ASP A 36 -9.95 3.38 -3.61
CA ASP A 36 -11.36 3.63 -3.24
C ASP A 36 -12.33 2.81 -4.08
N LEU A 37 -12.18 2.79 -5.40
CA LEU A 37 -13.05 2.00 -6.28
C LEU A 37 -12.88 0.49 -6.05
N ILE A 38 -11.65 0.01 -5.82
CA ILE A 38 -11.44 -1.39 -5.44
C ILE A 38 -12.11 -1.70 -4.10
N TRP A 39 -11.90 -0.86 -3.08
CA TRP A 39 -12.51 -1.03 -1.76
C TRP A 39 -14.03 -1.12 -1.86
N GLU A 40 -14.67 -0.15 -2.52
CA GLU A 40 -16.13 -0.09 -2.66
C GLU A 40 -16.66 -1.29 -3.45
N SER A 41 -16.00 -1.68 -4.53
CA SER A 41 -16.41 -2.85 -5.32
C SER A 41 -16.31 -4.16 -4.54
N GLY A 42 -15.30 -4.30 -3.66
CA GLY A 42 -15.05 -5.52 -2.91
C GLY A 42 -15.86 -5.64 -1.62
N THR A 43 -16.20 -4.50 -1.01
CA THR A 43 -16.88 -4.46 0.29
C THR A 43 -18.35 -4.03 0.20
N GLY A 44 -18.72 -3.26 -0.83
CA GLY A 44 -20.03 -2.63 -0.95
C GLY A 44 -20.24 -1.45 0.03
N VAL A 45 -19.18 -0.96 0.68
CA VAL A 45 -19.25 0.18 1.59
C VAL A 45 -18.29 1.28 1.17
N ALA A 46 -18.61 2.54 1.50
CA ALA A 46 -17.75 3.69 1.23
C ALA A 46 -16.37 3.52 1.89
N MET A 47 -15.36 4.16 1.31
CA MET A 47 -14.02 4.19 1.88
C MET A 47 -14.06 4.76 3.31
N PRO A 48 -13.43 4.11 4.31
CA PRO A 48 -13.30 4.69 5.64
C PRO A 48 -12.50 5.99 5.61
N SER A 49 -12.65 6.82 6.64
CA SER A 49 -11.77 7.97 6.81
C SER A 49 -10.33 7.51 7.01
N LEU A 50 -9.41 8.09 6.24
CA LEU A 50 -7.98 7.75 6.25
C LEU A 50 -7.17 8.90 6.88
N THR A 51 -5.97 8.57 7.32
CA THR A 51 -4.97 9.57 7.73
C THR A 51 -4.45 10.33 6.51
N LYS A 52 -3.58 11.34 6.74
CA LYS A 52 -2.91 12.06 5.66
C LYS A 52 -1.90 11.21 4.87
N ALA A 53 -1.59 10.00 5.34
CA ALA A 53 -0.86 9.00 4.56
C ALA A 53 -1.76 8.28 3.54
N GLY A 54 -3.08 8.44 3.59
CA GLY A 54 -4.00 7.82 2.65
C GLY A 54 -4.01 6.30 2.80
N TRP A 55 -4.23 5.61 1.69
CA TRP A 55 -4.57 4.18 1.69
C TRP A 55 -3.41 3.25 2.11
N ILE A 56 -2.17 3.73 2.19
CA ILE A 56 -1.04 2.89 2.61
C ILE A 56 -1.09 2.58 4.11
N LEU A 57 -1.50 3.56 4.93
CA LEU A 57 -1.69 3.43 6.38
C LEU A 57 -3.18 3.17 6.65
N PHE A 58 -3.69 2.09 6.05
CA PHE A 58 -5.10 1.72 6.15
C PHE A 58 -5.41 1.28 7.60
N PRO A 59 -6.51 1.77 8.23
CA PRO A 59 -6.90 1.35 9.56
C PRO A 59 -7.27 -0.15 9.57
N PRO A 60 -7.26 -0.82 10.73
CA PRO A 60 -7.79 -2.17 10.85
C PRO A 60 -9.19 -2.28 10.22
N VAL A 61 -9.35 -3.26 9.35
CA VAL A 61 -10.59 -3.55 8.63
C VAL A 61 -11.49 -4.42 9.51
N PRO A 62 -12.74 -4.00 9.77
CA PRO A 62 -13.69 -4.82 10.51
C PRO A 62 -13.96 -6.17 9.83
N SER A 63 -14.17 -7.22 10.63
CA SER A 63 -14.38 -8.58 10.13
C SER A 63 -15.39 -8.72 9.00
N PRO A 64 -16.56 -8.04 9.00
CA PRO A 64 -17.51 -8.14 7.89
C PRO A 64 -16.95 -7.66 6.55
N ALA A 65 -16.19 -6.55 6.54
CA ALA A 65 -15.57 -6.04 5.33
C ALA A 65 -14.40 -6.93 4.89
N LEU A 66 -13.64 -7.45 5.86
CA LEU A 66 -12.53 -8.37 5.60
C LEU A 66 -13.02 -9.68 4.98
N SER A 67 -14.07 -10.30 5.51
CA SER A 67 -14.65 -11.52 4.93
C SER A 67 -15.22 -11.29 3.52
N ARG A 68 -15.77 -10.10 3.25
CA ARG A 68 -16.19 -9.73 1.88
C ARG A 68 -14.98 -9.67 0.95
N LEU A 69 -13.91 -8.98 1.35
CA LEU A 69 -12.67 -8.88 0.58
C LEU A 69 -12.02 -10.24 0.35
N SER A 70 -11.93 -11.08 1.37
CA SER A 70 -11.44 -12.46 1.24
C SER A 70 -12.23 -13.25 0.22
N ARG A 71 -13.56 -13.17 0.25
CA ARG A 71 -14.43 -13.86 -0.70
C ARG A 71 -14.21 -13.39 -2.14
N VAL A 72 -14.19 -12.07 -2.38
CA VAL A 72 -13.99 -11.54 -3.74
C VAL A 72 -12.57 -11.77 -4.26
N ALA A 73 -11.56 -11.76 -3.38
CA ALA A 73 -10.17 -12.02 -3.72
C ALA A 73 -9.80 -13.52 -3.71
N ARG A 74 -10.72 -14.40 -3.29
CA ARG A 74 -10.51 -15.85 -3.13
C ARG A 74 -9.35 -16.18 -2.17
N LEU A 75 -9.32 -15.48 -1.04
CA LEU A 75 -8.34 -15.62 0.03
C LEU A 75 -8.99 -16.20 1.29
N ASN A 76 -8.16 -16.62 2.24
CA ASN A 76 -8.58 -16.93 3.60
C ASN A 76 -8.50 -15.66 4.47
N ASP A 77 -9.51 -15.43 5.33
CA ASP A 77 -9.59 -14.28 6.25
C ASP A 77 -8.36 -14.12 7.15
N GLY A 78 -7.71 -15.23 7.53
CA GLY A 78 -6.48 -15.22 8.30
C GLY A 78 -5.33 -14.50 7.59
N ILE A 79 -5.23 -14.62 6.25
CA ILE A 79 -4.18 -13.93 5.48
C ILE A 79 -4.39 -12.42 5.53
N LEU A 80 -5.63 -11.96 5.29
CA LEU A 80 -5.93 -10.53 5.35
C LEU A 80 -5.80 -9.98 6.77
N SER A 81 -6.09 -10.80 7.79
CA SER A 81 -5.89 -10.44 9.19
C SER A 81 -4.41 -10.22 9.54
N MET A 82 -3.49 -11.02 9.01
CA MET A 82 -2.06 -10.91 9.30
C MET A 82 -1.38 -9.66 8.73
N ILE A 83 -1.90 -9.14 7.61
CA ILE A 83 -1.32 -7.97 6.92
C ILE A 83 -1.91 -6.64 7.39
N GLN A 84 -2.89 -6.66 8.29
CA GLN A 84 -3.49 -5.42 8.83
C GLN A 84 -2.48 -4.60 9.62
N THR A 85 -2.55 -3.28 9.47
CA THR A 85 -1.80 -2.36 10.33
C THR A 85 -2.42 -2.38 11.73
N PRO A 86 -1.63 -2.61 12.81
CA PRO A 86 -2.09 -2.44 14.18
C PRO A 86 -2.67 -1.04 14.42
N HIS A 87 -3.75 -0.95 15.20
CA HIS A 87 -4.48 0.31 15.41
C HIS A 87 -3.58 1.41 15.99
N GLU A 88 -2.69 1.04 16.91
CA GLU A 88 -1.74 1.92 17.57
C GLU A 88 -0.69 2.54 16.63
N TRP A 89 -0.50 1.99 15.42
CA TRP A 89 0.40 2.55 14.40
C TRP A 89 -0.31 3.54 13.46
N VAL A 90 -1.64 3.64 13.53
CA VAL A 90 -2.46 4.43 12.60
C VAL A 90 -2.64 5.85 13.12
N PHE A 91 -1.69 6.72 12.80
CA PHE A 91 -1.78 8.16 13.06
C PHE A 91 -1.05 8.96 11.98
N ASP A 92 -1.27 10.28 11.96
CA ASP A 92 -0.65 11.17 10.98
C ASP A 92 0.88 11.23 11.15
N GLN A 93 1.61 10.60 10.22
CA GLN A 93 3.08 10.64 10.17
C GLN A 93 3.52 11.56 9.02
N LYS A 94 4.36 12.57 9.27
CA LYS A 94 4.79 13.50 8.20
C LYS A 94 5.50 12.77 7.04
N TYR A 95 6.26 11.73 7.37
CA TYR A 95 7.00 10.90 6.46
C TYR A 95 6.77 9.43 6.77
N LEU A 96 6.84 8.59 5.75
CA LEU A 96 6.83 7.13 5.88
C LEU A 96 8.23 6.61 5.58
N VAL A 97 8.68 5.63 6.36
CA VAL A 97 9.99 5.00 6.20
C VAL A 97 9.90 3.82 5.22
N TYR A 98 10.99 3.49 4.54
CA TYR A 98 11.07 2.32 3.66
C TYR A 98 12.51 1.97 3.28
N CYS A 99 12.71 0.74 2.80
CA CYS A 99 13.95 0.39 2.10
C CYS A 99 13.67 0.35 0.60
N PHE A 100 14.27 1.27 -0.17
CA PHE A 100 14.06 1.30 -1.62
C PHE A 100 14.47 0.00 -2.31
N ARG A 101 15.58 -0.62 -1.87
CA ARG A 101 16.03 -1.90 -2.42
C ARG A 101 14.99 -3.00 -2.22
N CYS A 102 14.44 -3.15 -1.01
CA CYS A 102 13.34 -4.11 -0.77
C CYS A 102 12.05 -3.74 -1.51
N LEU A 103 11.78 -2.45 -1.71
CA LEU A 103 10.58 -1.99 -2.41
C LEU A 103 10.63 -2.37 -3.89
N VAL A 104 11.78 -2.16 -4.55
CA VAL A 104 11.95 -2.41 -5.99
C VAL A 104 12.38 -3.85 -6.31
N LEU A 105 13.11 -4.50 -5.42
CA LEU A 105 13.51 -5.90 -5.49
C LEU A 105 12.88 -6.67 -4.32
N ASN A 106 11.59 -6.95 -4.46
CA ASN A 106 10.89 -7.80 -3.52
C ASN A 106 11.43 -9.24 -3.64
N ASP A 107 11.92 -9.77 -2.52
CA ASP A 107 12.50 -11.11 -2.41
C ASP A 107 11.50 -12.23 -2.65
N ALA A 108 10.22 -11.99 -2.30
CA ALA A 108 9.15 -12.95 -2.53
C ALA A 108 8.68 -12.99 -3.99
N ASP A 109 8.82 -11.89 -4.73
CA ASP A 109 8.47 -11.76 -6.15
C ASP A 109 9.12 -10.49 -6.73
N VAL A 110 10.20 -10.67 -7.48
CA VAL A 110 11.00 -9.58 -8.06
C VAL A 110 10.21 -8.70 -9.04
N THR A 111 9.08 -9.16 -9.54
CA THR A 111 8.24 -8.42 -10.48
C THR A 111 7.20 -7.54 -9.79
N ALA A 112 7.04 -7.71 -8.47
CA ALA A 112 5.88 -7.20 -7.76
C ALA A 112 6.29 -6.51 -6.46
N SER A 113 6.54 -5.20 -6.55
CA SER A 113 6.81 -4.34 -5.39
C SER A 113 5.73 -4.44 -4.31
N ARG A 114 6.15 -4.26 -3.05
CA ARG A 114 5.28 -4.23 -1.87
C ARG A 114 5.81 -3.23 -0.85
N TRP A 115 4.92 -2.61 -0.11
CA TRP A 115 5.29 -1.93 1.13
C TRP A 115 5.22 -2.93 2.27
N LYS A 116 6.29 -3.04 3.05
CA LYS A 116 6.28 -3.92 4.22
C LYS A 116 5.43 -3.31 5.32
N ARG A 117 4.66 -4.15 6.02
CA ARG A 117 3.87 -3.77 7.20
C ARG A 117 4.75 -3.19 8.30
N GLU A 118 5.93 -3.78 8.51
CA GLU A 118 6.90 -3.30 9.52
C GLU A 118 7.37 -1.87 9.25
N TRP A 119 7.31 -1.37 8.02
CA TRP A 119 7.66 0.02 7.70
C TRP A 119 6.59 1.04 8.12
N LEU A 120 5.43 0.58 8.59
CA LEU A 120 4.40 1.42 9.16
C LEU A 120 4.52 1.52 10.68
N ASP A 121 5.36 0.70 11.31
CA ASP A 121 5.70 0.81 12.72
C ASP A 121 6.42 2.15 12.95
N PRO A 122 5.92 3.02 13.86
CA PRO A 122 6.54 4.31 14.16
C PRO A 122 7.99 4.22 14.66
N SER A 123 8.39 3.07 15.20
CA SER A 123 9.75 2.81 15.67
C SER A 123 10.68 2.26 14.59
N ALA A 124 10.17 1.97 13.38
CA ALA A 124 10.99 1.44 12.31
C ALA A 124 11.95 2.49 11.76
N ASP A 125 13.25 2.20 11.85
CA ASP A 125 14.32 3.05 11.33
C ASP A 125 15.40 2.26 10.57
N TYR A 126 15.33 0.92 10.58
CA TYR A 126 16.40 0.07 10.08
C TYR A 126 15.89 -1.10 9.21
N CYS A 127 16.54 -1.30 8.06
CA CYS A 127 16.29 -2.45 7.20
C CYS A 127 17.17 -3.63 7.60
N ARG A 128 16.56 -4.70 8.11
CA ARG A 128 17.26 -5.93 8.47
C ARG A 128 17.82 -6.73 7.30
N VAL A 129 17.31 -6.53 6.09
CA VAL A 129 17.79 -7.25 4.88
C VAL A 129 19.05 -6.60 4.31
N HIS A 130 19.11 -5.27 4.29
CA HIS A 130 20.20 -4.51 3.65
C HIS A 130 21.13 -3.84 4.66
N HIS A 131 20.91 -4.07 5.95
CA HIS A 131 21.71 -3.56 7.06
C HIS A 131 21.95 -2.04 6.98
N SER A 132 20.89 -1.28 6.68
CA SER A 132 20.97 0.17 6.49
C SER A 132 19.78 0.87 7.12
N LEU A 133 19.94 2.15 7.46
CA LEU A 133 18.81 3.00 7.84
C LEU A 133 17.76 3.04 6.73
N LEU A 134 16.49 3.11 7.13
CA LEU A 134 15.37 3.29 6.22
C LEU A 134 15.39 4.72 5.67
N GLU A 135 15.04 4.83 4.40
CA GLU A 135 14.80 6.10 3.75
C GLU A 135 13.39 6.61 4.05
N THR A 136 13.11 7.87 3.74
CA THR A 136 11.79 8.47 3.98
C THR A 136 11.14 8.99 2.71
N VAL A 137 9.81 8.97 2.67
CA VAL A 137 9.00 9.67 1.66
C VAL A 137 7.89 10.48 2.32
N PRO A 138 7.46 11.62 1.75
CA PRO A 138 6.33 12.36 2.28
C PRO A 138 5.05 11.52 2.23
N GLN A 139 4.28 11.52 3.33
CA GLN A 139 3.02 10.75 3.42
C GLN A 139 2.03 11.05 2.28
N SER A 140 2.06 12.30 1.78
CA SER A 140 1.18 12.79 0.72
C SER A 140 1.31 12.03 -0.60
N ILE A 141 2.41 11.29 -0.82
CA ILE A 141 2.58 10.49 -2.03
C ILE A 141 1.44 9.49 -2.17
N PHE A 142 1.10 8.78 -1.09
CA PHE A 142 0.06 7.75 -1.10
C PHE A 142 -1.34 8.36 -1.07
N ALA A 143 -1.54 9.47 -0.35
CA ALA A 143 -2.80 10.20 -0.37
C ALA A 143 -3.18 10.73 -1.77
N ARG A 144 -2.19 11.02 -2.63
CA ARG A 144 -2.41 11.54 -4.00
C ARG A 144 -2.35 10.47 -5.08
N ALA A 145 -1.71 9.33 -4.81
CA ALA A 145 -1.62 8.25 -5.76
C ALA A 145 -2.92 7.44 -5.77
N PRO A 146 -3.55 7.17 -6.93
CA PRO A 146 -4.75 6.34 -6.96
C PRO A 146 -4.46 4.87 -6.61
N ASN A 147 -3.24 4.39 -6.85
CA ASN A 147 -2.85 2.99 -6.65
C ASN A 147 -1.34 2.84 -6.44
N PHE A 148 -0.87 1.60 -6.22
CA PHE A 148 0.52 1.32 -5.88
C PHE A 148 1.50 1.67 -7.00
N GLU A 149 1.14 1.43 -8.26
CA GLU A 149 2.00 1.75 -9.41
C GLU A 149 2.21 3.27 -9.54
N ALA A 150 1.16 4.07 -9.35
CA ALA A 150 1.27 5.52 -9.32
C ALA A 150 2.11 6.01 -8.13
N ALA A 151 1.99 5.38 -6.96
CA ALA A 151 2.82 5.68 -5.80
C ALA A 151 4.30 5.38 -6.08
N LEU A 152 4.64 4.23 -6.66
CA LEU A 152 6.01 3.87 -7.03
C LEU A 152 6.65 4.87 -8.00
N ARG A 153 5.89 5.35 -8.99
CA ARG A 153 6.36 6.43 -9.89
C ARG A 153 6.64 7.72 -9.12
N ALA A 154 5.78 8.10 -8.18
CA ALA A 154 5.96 9.28 -7.36
C ALA A 154 7.17 9.16 -6.41
N ILE A 155 7.36 7.99 -5.79
CA ILE A 155 8.52 7.68 -4.94
C ILE A 155 9.81 7.77 -5.76
N SER A 156 9.83 7.18 -6.95
CA SER A 156 11.01 7.20 -7.83
C SER A 156 11.40 8.63 -8.23
N ARG A 157 10.40 9.47 -8.57
CA ARG A 157 10.62 10.90 -8.86
C ARG A 157 11.08 11.70 -7.63
N TYR A 158 10.57 11.36 -6.45
CA TYR A 158 10.98 11.99 -5.19
C TYR A 158 12.43 11.66 -4.85
N ARG A 159 12.82 10.40 -5.00
CA ARG A 159 14.19 9.91 -4.76
C ARG A 159 15.18 10.50 -5.77
N CYS A 160 14.80 10.56 -7.04
CA CYS A 160 15.65 11.02 -8.13
C CYS A 160 14.99 12.21 -8.83
N PRO A 161 15.02 13.41 -8.21
CA PRO A 161 14.44 14.59 -8.82
C PRO A 161 15.17 14.90 -10.14
N PRO A 162 14.44 15.28 -11.20
CA PRO A 162 15.08 15.70 -12.43
C PRO A 162 16.07 16.83 -12.11
N LEU A 163 17.30 16.72 -12.62
CA LEU A 163 18.28 17.79 -12.54
C LEU A 163 17.60 19.06 -13.03
N ARG A 164 17.46 20.06 -12.15
CA ARG A 164 17.07 21.40 -12.58
C ARG A 164 18.23 21.87 -13.43
N LEU A 165 18.10 21.78 -14.76
CA LEU A 165 18.94 22.55 -15.67
C LEU A 165 18.69 24.01 -15.29
N SER A 166 19.62 24.58 -14.52
CA SER A 166 19.62 25.99 -14.20
C SER A 166 19.59 26.72 -15.53
N LYS A 167 18.52 27.49 -15.77
CA LYS A 167 18.53 28.53 -16.79
C LYS A 167 19.51 29.61 -16.34
N THR A 168 20.79 29.33 -16.41
CA THR A 168 21.85 30.32 -16.48
C THR A 168 22.20 30.40 -17.96
N LEU A 169 21.70 31.46 -18.61
CA LEU A 169 22.27 32.15 -19.77
C LEU A 169 21.18 33.05 -20.35
N ARG A 170 21.15 34.30 -19.90
CA ARG A 170 21.25 35.51 -20.72
C ARG A 170 21.37 36.72 -19.82
#